data_AF-A0A0C3E187-F1
#
_entry.id   AF-A0A0C3E187-F1
#
_cell.length_a   1.000
_cell.length_b   1.000
_cell.length_c   1.000
_cell.angle_alpha   90.00
_cell.angle_beta   90.00
_cell.angle_gamma   90.00
#
_symmetry.space_group_name_H-M   'P 1'
#
loop_
_entity.id
_entity.type
_entity.pdbx_description
1 polymer ?
#
loop_
_entity_poly.entity_id
_entity_poly.type
_entity_poly.pdbx_seq_one_letter_code
_entity_poly.pdbx_strand_id
1 'polypeptide(L)' 'RVPRRTPMACQFCRGRKLKCDGCKPSCSNCNRRGYPCNYVPVYGCQPSPLS' A
#
# COMPACT_ATOMS: atom_id res chain seq x y z
N ARG A 1 12.51 19.59 2.21
CA ARG A 1 11.24 18.88 1.91
C ARG A 1 11.10 17.75 2.92
N VAL A 2 10.13 17.82 3.83
CA VAL A 2 9.83 16.70 4.73
C VAL A 2 9.37 15.55 3.84
N PRO A 3 10.06 14.41 3.76
CA PRO A 3 9.52 13.27 3.04
C PRO A 3 8.22 12.93 3.75
N ARG A 4 7.09 13.12 3.05
CA ARG A 4 5.79 12.66 3.53
C ARG A 4 5.95 11.16 3.63
N ARG A 5 6.36 10.68 4.82
CA ARG A 5 6.56 9.26 5.08
C ARG A 5 5.22 8.63 4.78
N THR A 6 5.15 7.91 3.68
CA THR A 6 3.97 7.12 3.34
C THR A 6 3.71 6.21 4.53
N PRO A 7 2.60 6.41 5.25
CA PRO A 7 2.34 5.66 6.48
C PRO A 7 2.12 4.17 6.19
N MET A 8 1.86 3.82 4.92
CA MET A 8 1.49 2.48 4.50
C MET A 8 2.09 2.13 3.14
N ALA A 9 2.94 1.11 3.10
CA ALA A 9 3.34 0.49 1.84
C ALA A 9 2.14 -0.19 1.16
N CYS A 10 2.08 -0.12 -0.18
CA CYS A 10 1.09 -0.88 -0.95
C CYS A 10 1.19 -2.39 -0.66
N GLN A 11 0.13 -3.15 -0.89
CA GLN A 11 0.08 -4.59 -0.59
C GLN A 11 1.20 -5.37 -1.26
N PHE A 12 1.53 -5.05 -2.51
CA PHE A 12 2.62 -5.71 -3.23
C PHE A 12 3.97 -5.49 -2.54
N CYS A 13 4.32 -4.24 -2.24
CA CYS A 13 5.56 -3.91 -1.54
C CYS A 13 5.56 -4.48 -0.11
N ARG A 14 4.42 -4.46 0.58
CA ARG A 14 4.27 -5.02 1.92
C ARG A 14 4.52 -6.53 1.95
N GLY A 15 3.88 -7.28 1.05
CA GLY A 15 4.04 -8.74 0.96
C GLY A 15 5.46 -9.17 0.55
N ARG A 16 6.13 -8.36 -0.30
CA ARG A 16 7.50 -8.61 -0.74
C ARG A 16 8.58 -7.93 0.10
N LYS A 17 8.20 -7.26 1.21
CA LYS A 17 9.11 -6.48 2.07
C LYS A 17 9.97 -5.47 1.29
N LEU A 18 9.42 -4.89 0.22
CA LEU A 18 10.08 -3.87 -0.60
C LEU A 18 9.83 -2.47 -0.03
N LYS A 19 10.76 -1.56 -0.31
CA LYS A 19 10.56 -0.13 -0.03
C LYS A 19 9.44 0.43 -0.93
N CYS A 20 8.38 0.92 -0.32
CA CYS A 20 7.29 1.60 -1.01
C CYS A 20 7.46 3.11 -0.86
N ASP A 21 7.60 3.80 -1.99
CA ASP A 21 7.65 5.27 -2.06
C ASP A 21 6.25 5.91 -1.93
N GLY A 22 5.18 5.14 -2.08
CA GLY A 22 3.82 5.61 -1.84
C GLY A 22 3.25 6.53 -2.91
N CYS A 23 3.90 6.63 -4.07
CA CYS A 23 3.40 7.41 -5.19
C CYS A 23 2.00 6.89 -5.60
N LYS A 24 1.12 7.82 -5.97
CA LYS A 24 -0.23 7.55 -6.50
C LYS A 24 -0.27 8.03 -7.95
N PRO A 25 -0.90 7.27 -8.88
CA PRO A 25 -1.74 6.09 -8.65
C PRO A 25 -0.96 4.78 -8.39
N SER A 26 0.34 4.72 -8.72
CA SER A 26 1.18 3.54 -8.51
C SER A 26 2.56 3.93 -7.98
N CYS A 27 3.10 3.13 -7.05
CA CYS A 27 4.46 3.32 -6.55
C CYS A 27 5.50 2.99 -7.63
N SER A 28 6.69 3.56 -7.56
CA SER A 28 7.77 3.38 -8.55
C SER A 28 8.11 1.91 -8.77
N ASN A 29 8.09 1.08 -7.72
CA ASN A 29 8.33 -0.35 -7.81
C ASN A 29 7.23 -1.11 -8.56
N CYS A 30 5.97 -0.82 -8.28
CA CYS A 30 4.84 -1.42 -8.97
C CYS A 30 4.80 -0.96 -10.43
N ASN A 31 4.97 0.34 -10.67
CA ASN A 31 5.01 0.94 -12.01
C ASN A 31 6.11 0.33 -12.88
N ARG A 32 7.34 0.21 -12.36
CA ARG A 32 8.47 -0.37 -13.11
C ARG A 32 8.27 -1.84 -13.46
N ARG A 33 7.54 -2.58 -12.61
CA ARG A 33 7.29 -4.02 -12.80
C ARG A 33 5.97 -4.31 -13.51
N GLY A 34 5.13 -3.30 -13.75
CA GLY A 34 3.78 -3.47 -14.30
C GLY A 34 2.83 -4.24 -13.38
N TYR A 35 3.07 -4.27 -12.07
CA TYR A 35 2.18 -4.96 -11.12
C TYR A 35 1.13 -4.02 -10.53
N PRO A 36 -0.06 -4.55 -10.17
CA PRO A 36 -1.10 -3.75 -9.55
C PRO A 36 -0.64 -3.17 -8.21
N CYS A 37 -0.85 -1.86 -8.04
CA CYS A 37 -0.49 -1.12 -6.84
C CYS A 37 -1.74 -0.82 -6.00
N ASN A 38 -2.06 -1.72 -5.08
CA ASN A 38 -3.22 -1.57 -4.21
C ASN A 38 -2.81 -1.15 -2.80
N TYR A 39 -3.42 -0.10 -2.28
CA TYR A 39 -3.31 0.30 -0.87
C TYR A 39 -4.59 -0.14 -0.18
N VAL A 40 -4.51 -1.16 0.68
CA VAL A 40 -5.65 -1.61 1.47
C VAL A 40 -5.65 -0.83 2.77
N PRO A 41 -6.56 0.13 3.00
CA PRO A 41 -6.69 0.76 4.31
C PRO A 41 -7.00 -0.29 5.38
N VAL A 42 -6.30 -0.22 6.50
CA VAL A 42 -6.62 -1.00 7.69
C VAL A 42 -7.86 -0.36 8.32
N TYR A 43 -9.04 -0.70 7.83
CA TYR A 43 -10.27 -0.44 8.55
C TYR A 43 -10.25 -1.38 9.77
N GLY A 44 -9.84 -0.85 10.93
CA GLY A 44 -9.78 -1.63 12.16
C GLY A 44 -11.13 -2.27 12.50
N CYS A 45 -11.07 -3.47 13.10
CA CYS A 45 -12.16 -4.21 13.72
C CYS A 45 -13.54 -3.96 13.08
N GLN A 46 -13.74 -4.41 11.83
CA GLN A 46 -15.11 -4.62 11.38
C GLN A 46 -15.70 -5.72 12.27
N PRO A 47 -16.73 -5.44 13.09
CA PRO A 47 -17.50 -6.52 13.66
C PRO A 47 -18.05 -7.31 12.48
N SER A 48 -17.80 -8.62 12.47
CA SER A 48 -18.47 -9.56 11.59
C SER A 48 -19.97 -9.23 11.58
N PRO A 49 -20.63 -9.07 10.42
CA PRO A 49 -22.08 -9.00 10.38
C PRO A 49 -22.58 -10.32 10.96
N LEU A 50 -23.03 -10.27 12.21
CA LEU A 50 -23.67 -11.41 12.85
C LEU A 50 -24.99 -11.63 12.10
N SER A 51 -25.16 -12.84 11.57
CA SER A 51 -26.39 -13.34 10.98
C SER A 51 -27.58 -13.19 11.92
#